data_AF-A0A2N5G1W8-F1
#
_entry.id   AF-A0A2N5G1W8-F1
#
_cell.length_a   1.000
_cell.length_b   1.000
_cell.length_c   1.000
_cell.angle_alpha   90.00
_cell.angle_beta   90.00
_cell.angle_gamma   90.00
#
_symmetry.space_group_name_H-M   'P 1'
#
loop_
_entity.id
_entity.type
_entity.pdbx_description
1 polymer ?
#
loop_
_entity_poly.entity_id
_entity_poly.type
_entity_poly.pdbx_seq_one_letter_code
_entity_poly.pdbx_strand_id
1 'polypeptide(L)' 'MNIGAGIILLFIAAGLLITGFSIIKQNNKAAAVLLAGGFIILGICVLLLSGVFDPYSNHIH' A
#
# COMPACT_ATOMS: atom_id res chain seq x y z
N MET A 1 -1.30 16.49 -6.76
CA MET A 1 -0.26 15.69 -6.08
C MET A 1 -0.89 14.90 -4.95
N ASN A 2 -1.21 13.62 -5.19
CA ASN A 2 -1.90 12.76 -4.22
C ASN A 2 -0.95 12.16 -3.14
N ILE A 3 0.19 12.81 -2.91
CA ILE A 3 1.21 12.37 -1.95
C ILE A 3 0.62 12.20 -0.53
N GLY A 4 -0.30 13.08 -0.11
CA GLY A 4 -0.98 12.95 1.18
C GLY A 4 -1.76 11.64 1.31
N ALA A 5 -2.50 11.24 0.26
CA ALA A 5 -3.21 9.96 0.24
C ALA A 5 -2.23 8.78 0.24
N GLY A 6 -1.14 8.86 -0.53
CA GLY A 6 -0.10 7.82 -0.56
C GLY A 6 0.56 7.58 0.81
N ILE A 7 0.82 8.66 1.57
CA ILE A 7 1.40 8.56 2.92
C ILE A 7 0.42 7.91 3.90
N ILE A 8 -0.87 8.29 3.89
CA ILE A 8 -1.88 7.67 4.76
C ILE A 8 -2.02 6.18 4.44
N LEU A 9 -2.05 5.85 3.15
CA LEU A 9 -2.20 4.49 2.67
C LEU A 9 -0.97 3.62 3.02
N LEU A 10 0.23 4.23 3.09
CA LEU A 10 1.46 3.57 3.55
C LEU A 10 1.35 3.07 4.98
N PHE A 11 0.84 3.89 5.91
CA PHE A 11 0.64 3.48 7.31
C PHE A 11 -0.36 2.33 7.43
N ILE A 12 -1.43 2.37 6.64
CA ILE A 12 -2.44 1.30 6.59
C ILE A 12 -1.81 0.01 6.06
N ALA A 13 -1.05 0.07 4.97
CA ALA A 13 -0.36 -1.09 4.41
C ALA A 13 0.65 -1.70 5.39
N ALA A 14 1.41 -0.86 6.11
CA ALA A 14 2.35 -1.31 7.13
C ALA A 14 1.64 -2.04 8.27
N GLY A 15 0.53 -1.50 8.79
CA GLY A 15 -0.27 -2.16 9.82
C GLY A 15 -0.86 -3.50 9.36
N LEU A 16 -1.32 -3.57 8.11
CA LEU A 16 -1.87 -4.79 7.51
C LEU A 16 -0.79 -5.87 7.35
N LEU A 17 0.42 -5.50 6.90
CA LEU A 17 1.54 -6.43 6.77
C LEU A 17 2.00 -6.95 8.12
N ILE A 18 2.18 -6.09 9.12
CA ILE A 18 2.59 -6.50 10.48
C ILE A 18 1.58 -7.50 11.07
N THR A 19 0.29 -7.22 10.89
CA THR A 19 -0.80 -8.11 11.31
C THR A 19 -0.78 -9.42 10.53
N GLY A 20 -0.65 -9.37 9.20
CA GLY A 20 -0.56 -10.53 8.33
C GLY A 20 0.61 -11.46 8.68
N PHE A 21 1.79 -10.90 8.95
CA PHE A 21 2.96 -11.67 9.39
C PHE A 21 2.76 -12.31 10.77
N SER A 22 2.13 -11.59 11.70
CA SER A 22 1.82 -12.11 13.04
C SER A 22 0.85 -13.30 12.99
N ILE A 23 -0.13 -13.25 12.07
CA ILE A 23 -1.12 -14.31 11.87
C ILE A 23 -0.54 -15.48 11.05
N ILE A 24 0.41 -15.24 10.13
CA ILE A 24 1.13 -16.32 9.39
C ILE A 24 1.77 -17.29 10.37
N LYS A 25 2.30 -16.79 11.48
CA LYS A 25 2.94 -17.60 12.52
C LYS A 25 1.97 -18.61 13.16
N GLN A 26 0.66 -18.35 13.07
CA GLN A 26 -0.40 -19.25 13.55
C GLN A 26 -0.93 -20.19 12.44
N ASN A 27 -0.27 -20.22 11.28
CA ASN A 27 -0.60 -21.07 10.13
C ASN A 27 -2.05 -20.90 9.61
N ASN A 28 -2.62 -19.71 9.80
CA ASN A 28 -3.98 -19.41 9.39
C ASN A 28 -4.00 -18.97 7.92
N LYS A 29 -4.86 -19.61 7.12
CA LYS A 29 -5.06 -19.28 5.69
C LYS A 29 -5.48 -17.82 5.47
N ALA A 30 -6.12 -17.19 6.46
CA ALA A 30 -6.46 -15.77 6.44
C ALA A 30 -5.22 -14.86 6.36
N ALA A 31 -4.06 -15.32 6.85
CA ALA A 31 -2.81 -14.55 6.80
C ALA A 31 -2.32 -14.34 5.36
N ALA A 32 -2.45 -15.36 4.50
CA ALA A 32 -2.06 -15.26 3.10
C ALA A 32 -2.91 -14.22 2.36
N VAL A 33 -4.21 -14.17 2.64
CA VAL A 33 -5.14 -13.18 2.07
C VAL A 33 -4.81 -11.78 2.56
N LEU A 34 -4.55 -11.61 3.87
CA LEU A 34 -4.14 -10.35 4.47
C LEU A 34 -2.82 -9.82 3.89
N LEU A 35 -1.83 -10.68 3.72
CA LEU A 35 -0.55 -10.30 3.13
C LEU A 35 -0.69 -9.95 1.65
N ALA A 36 -1.44 -10.74 0.87
CA ALA A 36 -1.72 -10.42 -0.53
C ALA A 36 -2.40 -9.05 -0.66
N GLY A 37 -3.41 -8.77 0.17
CA GLY A 37 -4.06 -7.46 0.25
C GLY A 37 -3.08 -6.34 0.62
N GLY A 38 -2.22 -6.58 1.63
CA GLY A 38 -1.20 -5.62 2.06
C GLY A 38 -0.21 -5.26 0.95
N PHE A 39 0.24 -6.24 0.18
CA PHE A 39 1.14 -6.02 -0.96
C PHE A 39 0.47 -5.25 -2.10
N ILE A 40 -0.81 -5.50 -2.39
CA ILE A 40 -1.56 -4.75 -3.39
C ILE A 40 -1.68 -3.27 -2.98
N ILE A 41 -2.04 -3.01 -1.72
CA ILE A 41 -2.14 -1.64 -1.19
C ILE A 41 -0.77 -0.95 -1.26
N LEU A 42 0.32 -1.66 -0.94
CA LEU A 42 1.68 -1.14 -1.08
C LEU A 42 2.02 -0.74 -2.52
N GLY A 43 1.63 -1.56 -3.50
CA GLY A 43 1.78 -1.22 -4.92
C GLY A 43 1.05 0.07 -5.29
N ILE A 44 -0.18 0.24 -4.79
CA ILE A 44 -0.96 1.47 -4.98
C ILE A 44 -0.28 2.67 -4.30
N CYS A 45 0.27 2.50 -3.10
CA CYS A 45 1.05 3.54 -2.42
C CYS A 45 2.21 4.03 -3.28
N VAL A 46 2.99 3.11 -3.86
CA VAL A 46 4.14 3.45 -4.73
C VAL A 46 3.67 4.24 -5.96
N LEU A 47 2.56 3.85 -6.58
CA LEU A 47 2.01 4.57 -7.73
C LEU A 47 1.50 5.98 -7.37
N LEU A 48 0.89 6.14 -6.19
CA LEU A 48 0.43 7.45 -5.70
C LEU A 48 1.60 8.37 -5.32
N LEU A 49 2.66 7.80 -4.74
CA LEU A 49 3.83 8.55 -4.27
C LEU A 49 4.78 8.92 -5.42
N SER A 50 4.88 8.07 -6.45
CA SER A 50 5.68 8.34 -7.66
C SER A 50 5.09 9.44 -8.56
N GLY A 51 3.86 9.87 -8.30
CA GLY A 51 3.22 10.92 -9.09
C GLY A 51 2.77 10.46 -10.48
N VAL A 52 2.76 9.16 -10.78
CA VAL A 52 2.23 8.61 -12.05
C VAL A 52 0.77 9.03 -12.27
N PHE A 53 0.00 9.13 -11.19
CA PHE A 53 -1.39 9.60 -11.21
C PHE A 53 -1.52 11.09 -10.90
N ASP A 54 -0.44 11.86 -10.95
CA ASP A 54 -0.50 13.29 -10.73
C ASP A 54 -0.93 14.01 -12.03
N PRO A 55 -2.14 14.62 -12.07
CA PRO A 55 -2.61 15.31 -13.27
C PRO A 55 -1.81 16.59 -13.56
N TYR A 56 -1.05 17.11 -12.59
CA TYR A 56 -0.21 18.30 -12.76
C TYR A 56 1.19 17.98 -13.32
N SER A 57 1.63 16.72 -13.26
CA SER A 57 2.91 16.26 -13.80
C SER A 57 3.01 16.41 -15.32
N ASN A 58 1.87 16.51 -16.02
CA ASN A 58 1.81 16.57 -17.48
C ASN A 58 1.76 18.01 -18.03
N HIS A 59 1.79 19.03 -17.17
CA HIS A 59 1.67 20.44 -17.55
C HIS A 59 2.99 21.23 -17.46
N ILE A 60 4.11 20.57 -17.12
CA ILE A 60 5.45 21.16 -17.12
C ILE A 60 6.14 20.71 -18.41
N HIS A 61 5.73 21.27 -19.55
CA HIS A 61 6.44 21.15 -20.82
C HIS A 61 6.33 22.46 -21.60
#